data_AF-A0A291GQ37-F1
#
_entry.id   AF-A0A291GQ37-F1
#
_cell.length_a   1.000
_cell.length_b   1.000
_cell.length_c   1.000
_cell.angle_alpha   90.00
_cell.angle_beta   90.00
_cell.angle_gamma   90.00
#
_symmetry.space_group_name_H-M   'P 1'
#
loop_
_entity.id
_entity.type
_entity.pdbx_description
1 polymer ?
#
loop_
_entity_poly.entity_id
_entity_poly.type
_entity_poly.pdbx_seq_one_letter_code
_entity_poly.pdbx_strand_id
1 'polypeptide(L)'
;MCWQPCFADRRPGTDFCPQCWMLLAAHPADRVRAGVASRRDVPVDVLEYLTDDLSAPVAFNARDLLDQITDRENRRHANDRSGSES
;
A
#
# COMPACT_ATOMS: atom_id res chain seq x y z
N MET A 1 17.33 23.66 3.13
CA MET A 1 15.97 23.07 3.24
C MET A 1 15.97 21.83 2.34
N CYS A 2 15.47 20.67 2.77
CA CYS A 2 14.10 20.20 2.47
C CYS A 2 13.82 18.79 3.04
N TRP A 3 12.53 18.54 3.27
CA TRP A 3 11.74 17.32 3.57
C TRP A 3 12.34 16.17 4.40
N GLN A 4 11.78 15.95 5.60
CA GLN A 4 11.67 14.63 6.25
C GLN A 4 10.40 14.55 7.11
N PRO A 5 9.71 13.39 7.09
CA PRO A 5 9.62 12.66 8.35
C PRO A 5 9.92 11.15 8.30
N CYS A 6 10.06 10.50 7.15
CA CYS A 6 10.55 9.10 7.07
C CYS A 6 11.35 8.84 5.78
N PHE A 7 12.40 8.03 5.88
CA PHE A 7 13.31 7.71 4.76
C PHE A 7 12.54 7.09 3.59
N ALA A 8 12.71 7.65 2.39
CA ALA A 8 12.06 7.14 1.16
C ALA A 8 12.36 5.65 0.91
N ASP A 9 13.56 5.21 1.30
CA ASP A 9 14.01 3.82 1.22
C ASP A 9 13.91 3.15 2.57
N ARG A 10 13.31 1.95 2.57
CA ARG A 10 13.22 1.08 3.74
C ARG A 10 14.62 0.60 4.11
N ARG A 11 15.20 1.11 5.20
CA ARG A 11 16.40 0.54 5.83
C ARG A 11 15.98 -0.34 7.01
N PRO A 12 16.78 -1.35 7.38
CA PRO A 12 16.53 -2.10 8.61
C PRO A 12 16.44 -1.14 9.81
N GLY A 13 15.31 -1.17 10.53
CA GLY A 13 15.03 -0.26 11.64
C GLY A 13 14.46 1.12 11.28
N THR A 14 14.11 1.37 10.01
CA THR A 14 13.50 2.62 9.55
C THR A 14 12.21 2.39 8.76
N ASP A 15 11.37 1.48 9.22
CA ASP A 15 10.04 1.29 8.63
C ASP A 15 9.23 2.59 8.70
N PHE A 16 8.40 2.84 7.69
CA PHE A 16 7.48 3.97 7.70
C PHE A 16 6.47 3.79 8.82
N CYS A 17 6.32 4.81 9.67
CA CYS A 17 5.21 4.84 10.62
C CYS A 17 3.89 5.18 9.88
N PRO A 18 2.73 4.88 10.48
CA PRO A 18 1.43 5.17 9.86
C PRO A 18 1.27 6.63 9.41
N GLN A 19 1.75 7.59 10.21
CA GLN A 19 1.69 9.01 9.87
C GLN A 19 2.49 9.35 8.61
N CYS A 20 3.65 8.71 8.41
CA CYS A 20 4.48 8.95 7.23
C CYS A 20 3.82 8.42 5.96
N TRP A 21 3.14 7.27 6.03
CA TRP A 21 2.36 6.77 4.91
C TRP A 21 1.26 7.74 4.51
N MET A 22 0.50 8.25 5.47
CA MET A 22 -0.56 9.23 5.20
C MET A 22 -0.02 10.54 4.62
N LEU A 23 1.14 11.02 5.08
CA LEU A 23 1.78 12.21 4.50
C LEU A 23 2.19 12.01 3.04
N LEU A 24 2.67 10.82 2.68
CA LEU A 24 3.00 10.49 1.30
C LEU A 24 1.75 10.29 0.44
N ALA A 25 0.71 9.66 1.00
CA ALA A 25 -0.58 9.45 0.33
C ALA A 25 -1.36 10.75 0.13
N ALA A 26 -1.16 11.77 0.97
CA ALA A 26 -1.75 13.10 0.82
C ALA A 26 -0.84 14.09 0.07
N HIS A 27 0.31 13.64 -0.44
CA HIS A 27 1.29 14.52 -1.08
C HIS A 27 0.69 15.22 -2.32
N PRO A 28 0.91 16.53 -2.53
CA PRO A 28 0.27 17.27 -3.62
C PRO A 28 0.63 16.76 -5.02
N ALA A 29 1.86 16.27 -5.19
CA ALA A 29 2.31 15.67 -6.44
C ALA A 29 1.77 14.24 -6.59
N ASP A 30 0.98 14.02 -7.66
CA ASP A 30 0.41 12.73 -8.06
C ASP A 30 1.47 11.63 -8.22
N ARG A 31 2.65 11.94 -8.77
CA ARG A 31 3.77 11.00 -8.92
C ARG A 31 4.22 10.38 -7.60
N VAL A 32 4.13 11.13 -6.50
CA VAL A 32 4.49 10.63 -5.16
C VAL A 32 3.42 9.66 -4.68
N ARG A 33 2.15 10.04 -4.79
CA ARG A 33 1.01 9.20 -4.42
C ARG A 33 0.94 7.93 -5.27
N ALA A 34 1.24 8.02 -6.57
CA ALA A 34 1.37 6.87 -7.46
C ALA A 34 2.51 5.93 -7.02
N GLY A 35 3.62 6.51 -6.56
CA GLY A 35 4.70 5.77 -5.92
C GLY A 35 4.22 4.98 -4.70
N VAL A 36 3.42 5.59 -3.83
CA VAL A 36 2.77 4.91 -2.70
C VAL A 36 1.85 3.79 -3.20
N ALA A 37 0.89 4.07 -4.08
CA ALA A 37 -0.08 3.07 -4.57
C ALA A 37 0.57 1.85 -5.25
N SER A 38 1.80 1.98 -5.76
CA SER A 38 2.53 0.88 -6.42
C SER A 38 3.34 -0.01 -5.46
N ARG A 39 3.46 0.36 -4.18
CA ARG A 39 4.31 -0.34 -3.22
C ARG A 39 3.57 -1.44 -2.48
N ARG A 40 4.17 -2.64 -2.44
CA ARG A 40 3.60 -3.84 -1.78
C ARG A 40 3.66 -3.82 -0.25
N ASP A 41 4.44 -2.91 0.34
CA ASP A 41 4.60 -2.76 1.79
C ASP A 41 3.73 -1.65 2.37
N VAL A 42 2.85 -1.06 1.57
CA VAL A 42 1.90 -0.03 2.01
C VAL A 42 0.80 -0.69 2.84
N PRO A 43 0.42 -0.10 3.98
CA PRO A 43 -0.72 -0.53 4.75
C PRO A 43 -2.03 -0.51 3.96
N VAL A 44 -2.93 -1.46 4.24
CA VAL A 44 -4.22 -1.61 3.52
C VAL A 44 -5.09 -0.36 3.64
N ASP A 45 -5.16 0.25 4.82
CA ASP A 45 -5.91 1.49 5.07
C ASP A 45 -5.42 2.67 4.23
N VAL A 46 -4.11 2.74 3.96
CA VAL A 46 -3.51 3.75 3.10
C VAL A 46 -3.87 3.49 1.63
N LEU A 47 -3.92 2.23 1.20
CA LEU A 47 -4.39 1.88 -0.14
C LEU A 47 -5.88 2.19 -0.31
N GLU A 48 -6.71 1.86 0.69
CA GLU A 48 -8.14 2.21 0.71
C GLU A 48 -8.33 3.72 0.55
N TYR A 49 -7.59 4.53 1.31
CA TYR A 49 -7.60 6.00 1.16
C TYR A 49 -7.27 6.45 -0.28
N LEU A 50 -6.27 5.83 -0.91
CA LEU A 50 -5.84 6.19 -2.27
C LEU A 50 -6.83 5.72 -3.36
N THR A 51 -7.79 4.84 -3.06
CA THR A 51 -8.82 4.45 -4.04
C THR A 51 -9.76 5.58 -4.42
N ASP A 52 -9.85 6.63 -3.60
CA ASP A 52 -10.65 7.83 -3.82
C ASP A 52 -9.80 9.01 -4.35
N ASP A 53 -8.56 8.76 -4.77
CA ASP A 53 -7.68 9.80 -5.31
C ASP A 53 -8.26 10.45 -6.58
N LEU A 54 -8.14 11.77 -6.69
CA LEU A 54 -8.57 12.52 -7.87
C LEU A 54 -7.78 12.16 -9.13
N SER A 55 -6.56 11.62 -8.97
CA SER A 55 -5.76 11.10 -10.06
C SER A 55 -6.21 9.67 -10.38
N ALA A 56 -6.87 9.50 -11.52
CA ALA A 56 -7.33 8.17 -11.97
C ALA A 56 -6.24 7.09 -11.99
N PRO A 57 -4.98 7.38 -12.42
CA PRO A 57 -3.88 6.41 -12.29
C PRO A 57 -3.57 5.99 -10.86
N VAL A 58 -3.64 6.90 -9.89
CA VAL A 58 -3.39 6.60 -8.47
C VAL A 58 -4.50 5.70 -7.93
N ALA A 59 -5.76 6.09 -8.14
CA ALA A 59 -6.92 5.33 -7.71
C ALA A 59 -6.97 3.93 -8.34
N PHE A 60 -6.65 3.82 -9.63
CA PHE A 60 -6.57 2.54 -10.32
C PHE A 60 -5.51 1.62 -9.70
N ASN A 61 -4.29 2.12 -9.50
CA ASN A 61 -3.19 1.32 -8.92
C ASN A 61 -3.52 0.86 -7.50
N ALA A 62 -4.14 1.71 -6.69
CA ALA A 62 -4.53 1.36 -5.32
C ALA A 62 -5.56 0.22 -5.30
N ARG A 63 -6.59 0.28 -6.16
CA ARG A 63 -7.61 -0.77 -6.30
C ARG A 63 -7.01 -2.08 -6.80
N ASP A 64 -6.20 -2.03 -7.86
CA ASP A 64 -5.55 -3.21 -8.41
C ASP A 64 -4.67 -3.91 -7.36
N LEU A 65 -3.94 -3.15 -6.53
CA LEU A 65 -3.13 -3.74 -5.48
C LEU A 65 -3.98 -4.35 -4.34
N LEU A 66 -5.10 -3.72 -3.96
CA LEU A 66 -6.04 -4.30 -3.00
C LEU A 66 -6.60 -5.63 -3.51
N ASP A 67 -7.04 -5.68 -4.76
CA ASP A 67 -7.56 -6.90 -5.40
C ASP A 67 -6.50 -8.01 -5.36
N GLN A 68 -5.23 -7.69 -5.68
CA GLN A 68 -4.13 -8.65 -5.58
C GLN A 68 -3.89 -9.18 -4.15
N ILE A 69 -4.03 -8.31 -3.14
CA ILE A 69 -3.87 -8.70 -1.73
C ILE A 69 -5.01 -9.66 -1.34
N THR A 70 -6.26 -9.29 -1.63
CA THR A 70 -7.44 -10.11 -1.35
C THR A 70 -7.37 -11.47 -2.04
N ASP A 71 -6.99 -11.50 -3.32
CA ASP A 71 -6.80 -12.74 -4.07
C ASP A 71 -5.74 -13.65 -3.42
N ARG A 72 -4.64 -13.07 -2.95
CA ARG A 72 -3.57 -13.81 -2.29
C ARG A 72 -4.03 -14.38 -0.95
N GLU A 73 -4.78 -13.62 -0.17
CA GLU A 73 -5.34 -14.07 1.10
C GLU A 73 -6.36 -15.18 0.90
N ASN A 74 -7.25 -15.05 -0.09
CA ASN A 74 -8.23 -16.09 -0.43
C ASN A 74 -7.54 -17.40 -0.81
N ARG A 75 -6.46 -17.35 -1.61
CA ARG A 75 -5.67 -18.54 -1.97
C ARG A 75 -5.01 -19.19 -0.76
N ARG A 76 -4.51 -18.40 0.21
CA ARG A 76 -3.92 -18.93 1.45
C ARG A 76 -4.96 -19.67 2.29
N HIS A 77 -6.12 -19.06 2.52
CA HIS A 77 -7.21 -19.69 3.26
C HIS A 77 -7.73 -20.98 2.59
N ALA A 78 -7.78 -21.01 1.25
CA ALA A 78 -8.16 -22.22 0.51
C ALA A 78 -7.17 -23.37 0.74
N ASN A 79 -5.87 -23.06 0.75
CA ASN A 79 -4.82 -24.06 0.95
C ASN A 79 -4.78 -24.62 2.39
N ASP A 80 -5.04 -23.79 3.40
CA ASP A 80 -5.05 -24.20 4.81
C ASP A 80 -6.23 -25.14 5.14
N ARG A 81 -7.38 -24.95 4.48
CA ARG A 81 -8.54 -25.85 4.62
C ARG A 81 -8.30 -27.23 4.01
N SER A 82 -7.60 -27.30 2.87
CA SER A 82 -7.26 -28.59 2.23
C SER A 82 -6.18 -29.38 2.97
N GLY A 83 -5.37 -28.74 3.83
CA GLY A 83 -4.33 -29.40 4.63
C GLY A 83 -4.80 -29.99 5.97
N SER A 84 -6.07 -29.81 6.33
CA SER A 84 -6.63 -30.27 7.61
C SER A 84 -7.37 -31.62 7.52
N GLU A 85 -7.49 -32.18 6.31
CA GLU A 85 -8.02 -33.53 6.06
C GLU A 85 -6.85 -34.46 5.68
N SER A 86 -6.07 -34.92 6.65
CA SER A 86 -5.05 -35.98 6.49
C SER A 86 -4.81 -36.72 7.79
#